data_AF-A0A838BGA1-F1
#
_entry.id   AF-A0A838BGA1-F1
#
_cell.length_a   1.000
_cell.length_b   1.000
_cell.length_c   1.000
_cell.angle_alpha   90.00
_cell.angle_beta   90.00
_cell.angle_gamma   90.00
#
_symmetry.space_group_name_H-M   'P 1'
#
loop_
_entity.id
_entity.type
_entity.pdbx_description
1 polymer ?
#
loop_
_entity_poly.entity_id
_entity_poly.type
_entity_poly.pdbx_seq_one_letter_code
_entity_poly.pdbx_strand_id
1 'polypeptide(L)' 'LIDMDKEIERLEKELDKLQKELDRVDKKLSNENFVNKAPEKIINEEREKQQKYQEKYNGVKNRIEQLKA' A
#
# COMPACT_ATOMS: atom_id res chain seq x y z
N LEU A 1 -6.80 29.87 -4.56
CA LEU A 1 -6.01 29.18 -3.51
C LEU A 1 -6.34 27.70 -3.60
N ILE A 2 -5.34 26.84 -3.74
CA ILE A 2 -5.56 25.39 -3.58
C ILE A 2 -5.82 25.17 -2.09
N ASP A 3 -6.90 24.47 -1.76
CA ASP A 3 -7.23 24.08 -0.39
C ASP A 3 -6.31 22.93 0.02
N MET A 4 -5.19 23.27 0.66
CA MET A 4 -4.16 22.31 1.05
C MET A 4 -4.70 21.29 2.06
N ASP A 5 -5.61 21.71 2.94
CA ASP A 5 -6.22 20.83 3.94
C ASP A 5 -7.07 19.76 3.27
N LYS A 6 -7.87 20.13 2.26
CA LYS A 6 -8.63 19.15 1.46
C LYS A 6 -7.75 18.19 0.68
N GLU A 7 -6.62 18.66 0.15
CA GLU A 7 -5.69 17.78 -0.58
C GLU A 7 -4.98 16.81 0.38
N ILE A 8 -4.57 17.27 1.56
CA ILE A 8 -4.03 16.42 2.62
C ILE A 8 -5.07 15.36 3.02
N GLU A 9 -6.32 15.74 3.26
CA GLU A 9 -7.40 14.80 3.63
C GLU A 9 -7.63 13.75 2.52
N ARG A 10 -7.57 14.17 1.24
CA ARG A 10 -7.68 13.26 0.10
C ARG A 10 -6.53 12.24 0.08
N LEU A 11 -5.30 12.71 0.29
CA LEU A 11 -4.11 11.87 0.30
C LEU A 11 -4.09 10.93 1.51
N GLU A 12 -4.53 11.36 2.68
CA GLU A 12 -4.65 10.52 3.88
C GLU A 12 -5.66 9.38 3.67
N LYS A 13 -6.81 9.66 3.02
CA LYS A 13 -7.78 8.62 2.63
C LYS A 13 -7.19 7.65 1.61
N GLU A 14 -6.36 8.12 0.70
CA GLU A 14 -5.65 7.28 -0.26
C GLU A 14 -4.61 6.39 0.45
N LEU A 15 -3.87 6.96 1.40
CA LEU A 15 -2.90 6.25 2.24
C LEU A 15 -3.55 5.12 3.04
N ASP A 16 -4.71 5.37 3.67
CA ASP A 16 -5.47 4.35 4.41
C ASP A 16 -5.94 3.20 3.50
N LYS A 17 -6.37 3.51 2.26
CA LYS A 17 -6.72 2.48 1.28
C LYS A 17 -5.50 1.63 0.91
N LEU A 18 -4.36 2.27 0.64
CA LEU A 18 -3.12 1.57 0.30
C LEU A 18 -2.63 0.71 1.45
N GLN A 19 -2.73 1.18 2.70
CA GLN A 19 -2.41 0.40 3.89
C GLN A 19 -3.26 -0.85 3.99
N LYS A 20 -4.59 -0.74 3.78
CA LYS A 20 -5.49 -1.89 3.81
C LYS A 20 -5.18 -2.93 2.74
N GLU A 21 -4.76 -2.50 1.55
CA GLU A 21 -4.33 -3.45 0.51
C GLU A 21 -2.99 -4.11 0.85
N LEU A 22 -2.03 -3.36 1.41
CA LEU A 22 -0.79 -3.91 1.94
C LEU A 22 -1.05 -4.97 3.01
N ASP A 23 -1.87 -4.64 4.02
CA ASP A 23 -2.20 -5.57 5.12
C ASP A 23 -2.81 -6.88 4.61
N ARG A 24 -3.64 -6.81 3.56
CA ARG A 24 -4.24 -8.01 2.94
C ARG A 24 -3.20 -8.87 2.24
N VAL A 25 -2.29 -8.26 1.48
CA VAL A 25 -1.24 -8.97 0.76
C VAL A 25 -0.24 -9.56 1.75
N ASP A 26 0.16 -8.80 2.76
CA ASP A 26 1.06 -9.23 3.84
C ASP A 26 0.45 -10.40 4.61
N LYS A 27 -0.85 -10.36 4.90
CA LYS A 27 -1.56 -11.47 5.56
C LYS A 27 -1.56 -12.75 4.72
N LYS A 28 -1.63 -12.66 3.39
CA LYS A 28 -1.50 -13.84 2.52
C LYS A 28 -0.07 -14.35 2.50
N LEU A 29 0.91 -13.47 2.32
CA LEU A 29 2.33 -13.82 2.22
C LEU A 29 2.95 -14.28 3.54
N SER A 30 2.37 -13.91 4.69
CA SER A 30 2.75 -14.42 6.01
C SER A 30 2.07 -15.74 6.37
N ASN A 31 1.02 -16.14 5.64
CA ASN A 31 0.37 -17.42 5.87
C ASN A 31 1.20 -18.55 5.24
N GLU A 32 1.91 -19.30 6.08
CA GLU A 32 2.75 -20.43 5.65
C GLU A 32 1.98 -21.46 4.82
N ASN A 33 0.70 -21.71 5.12
CA ASN A 33 -0.11 -22.62 4.30
C ASN A 33 -0.30 -22.11 2.88
N PHE A 34 -0.46 -20.80 2.70
CA PHE A 34 -0.58 -20.18 1.40
C PHE A 34 0.77 -20.22 0.67
N VAL A 35 1.85 -19.80 1.32
CA VAL A 35 3.20 -19.79 0.73
C VAL A 35 3.67 -21.19 0.33
N ASN A 36 3.36 -22.22 1.11
CA ASN A 36 3.83 -23.57 0.83
C ASN A 36 2.94 -24.35 -0.16
N LYS A 37 1.67 -23.95 -0.36
CA LYS A 37 0.72 -24.70 -1.18
C LYS A 37 0.25 -23.96 -2.43
N ALA A 38 0.36 -22.64 -2.47
CA ALA A 38 -0.02 -21.88 -3.64
C ALA A 38 1.01 -22.06 -4.77
N PRO A 39 0.58 -22.06 -6.04
CA PRO A 39 1.49 -22.01 -7.17
C PRO A 39 2.45 -20.82 -7.07
N GLU A 40 3.71 -21.04 -7.42
CA GLU A 40 4.77 -20.02 -7.38
C GLU A 40 4.37 -18.74 -8.14
N LYS A 41 3.69 -18.88 -9.28
CA LYS A 41 3.14 -17.74 -10.05
C LYS A 41 2.25 -16.85 -9.19
N ILE A 42 1.36 -17.43 -8.38
CA ILE A 42 0.45 -16.67 -7.53
C ILE A 42 1.23 -15.97 -6.40
N ILE A 43 2.22 -16.66 -5.81
CA ILE A 43 3.06 -16.07 -4.76
C ILE A 43 3.84 -14.87 -5.31
N ASN A 44 4.43 -15.01 -6.51
CA ASN A 44 5.17 -13.95 -7.18
C ASN A 44 4.24 -12.77 -7.53
N GLU A 45 3.04 -13.04 -8.03
CA GLU A 45 2.03 -12.00 -8.28
C GLU A 45 1.65 -11.24 -7.00
N GLU A 46 1.46 -11.93 -5.87
CA GLU A 46 1.17 -11.26 -4.60
C GLU A 46 2.38 -10.47 -4.07
N ARG A 47 3.62 -10.97 -4.22
CA ARG A 47 4.84 -10.21 -3.88
C ARG A 47 5.02 -8.96 -4.74
N GLU A 48 4.76 -9.05 -6.05
CA GLU A 48 4.78 -7.88 -6.92
C GLU A 48 3.70 -6.86 -6.54
N LYS A 49 2.50 -7.33 -6.17
CA LYS A 49 1.43 -6.45 -5.67
C LYS A 49 1.87 -5.75 -4.40
N GLN A 50 2.47 -6.48 -3.45
CA GLN A 50 3.02 -5.92 -2.22
C GLN A 50 3.97 -4.77 -2.51
N GLN A 51 4.97 -5.02 -3.38
CA GLN A 51 5.95 -4.01 -3.75
C GLN A 51 5.31 -2.78 -4.39
N LYS A 52 4.41 -2.99 -5.36
CA LYS A 52 3.70 -1.89 -6.06
C LYS A 52 2.86 -1.05 -5.09
N TYR A 53 2.17 -1.67 -4.14
CA TYR A 53 1.41 -0.93 -3.14
C TYR A 53 2.33 -0.19 -2.16
N GLN A 54 3.46 -0.79 -1.78
CA GLN A 54 4.43 -0.17 -0.88
C GLN A 54 5.07 1.07 -1.51
N GLU A 55 5.45 1.00 -2.78
CA GLU A 55 5.99 2.13 -3.53
C GLU A 55 4.99 3.29 -3.60
N LYS A 56 3.72 2.99 -3.91
CA LYS A 56 2.64 4.00 -3.92
C LYS A 56 2.41 4.60 -2.55
N TYR A 57 2.34 3.75 -1.52
CA TYR A 57 2.15 4.19 -0.14
C TYR A 57 3.24 5.18 0.28
N ASN A 58 4.50 4.84 0.01
CA ASN A 58 5.64 5.70 0.32
C ASN A 58 5.57 7.02 -0.44
N GLY A 59 5.18 6.99 -1.73
CA GLY A 59 5.00 8.21 -2.52
C GLY A 59 3.93 9.13 -1.95
N VAL A 60 2.76 8.59 -1.59
CA VAL A 60 1.65 9.35 -0.99
C VAL A 60 2.05 9.88 0.39
N LYS A 61 2.70 9.07 1.23
CA LYS A 61 3.19 9.47 2.55
C LYS A 61 4.17 10.64 2.43
N ASN A 62 5.19 10.52 1.58
CA ASN A 62 6.16 11.57 1.35
C ASN A 62 5.50 12.86 0.85
N ARG A 63 4.47 12.75 0.00
CA ARG A 63 3.71 13.91 -0.48
C ARG A 63 2.94 14.60 0.65
N ILE A 64 2.30 13.85 1.54
CA ILE A 64 1.62 14.40 2.72
C ILE A 64 2.64 15.13 3.62
N GLU A 65 3.79 14.51 3.88
CA GLU A 65 4.85 15.12 4.69
C GLU A 65 5.35 16.44 4.08
N GLN A 66 5.55 16.50 2.77
CA GLN A 66 5.92 17.74 2.06
C GLN A 66 4.86 18.83 2.13
N LEU A 67 3.58 18.47 2.21
CA LEU A 67 2.47 19.44 2.28
C LEU A 67 2.21 19.95 3.71
N LYS A 68 2.65 19.20 4.72
CA LYS A 68 2.53 19.56 6.15
C LYS A 68 3.75 20.31 6.71
N ALA A 69 4.86 20.31 5.99
CA ALA A 69 6.09 21.03 6.33
C ALA A 69 5.96 22.53 6.04
#